data_AF-A0A645CH74-F1
#
_entry.id   AF-A0A645CH74-F1
#
_cell.length_a   1.000
_cell.length_b   1.000
_cell.length_c   1.000
_cell.angle_alpha   90.00
_cell.angle_beta   90.00
_cell.angle_gamma   90.00
#
_symmetry.space_group_name_H-M   'P 1'
#
loop_
_entity.id
_entity.type
_entity.pdbx_description
1 polymer ?
#
loop_
_entity_poly.entity_id
_entity_poly.type
_entity_poly.pdbx_seq_one_letter_code
_entity_poly.pdbx_strand_id
1 'polypeptide(L)'
;MMAGSSILLFGFGVPILPIYPNIIFSLALTCAILILIYHHDEKIDKIPNIVRKILAIFIFLVCFFFAEGMFIVPLFAIIFYKYRDNPKGRNIWLIGMSLVMLALTLSYVTSMPNPNIYTIMYSEWFFASVIPFIYLYNGERGPNTKFSKYIFYIFYPVHIWILYIIATIIVTRSL
;
A
#
# COMPACT_ATOMS: atom_id res chain seq x y z
N MET A 1 -5.68 11.11 -11.74
CA MET A 1 -6.32 10.62 -10.49
C MET A 1 -6.61 11.78 -9.55
N MET A 2 -5.60 12.54 -9.10
CA MET A 2 -5.77 13.77 -8.30
C MET A 2 -6.85 14.70 -8.86
N ALA A 3 -6.78 15.07 -10.14
CA ALA A 3 -7.78 15.93 -10.76
C ALA A 3 -9.22 15.38 -10.72
N GLY A 4 -9.41 14.07 -10.92
CA GLY A 4 -10.74 13.45 -10.88
C GLY A 4 -11.33 13.41 -9.48
N SER A 5 -10.52 13.08 -8.47
CA SER A 5 -10.93 13.15 -7.07
C SER A 5 -11.22 14.59 -6.64
N SER A 6 -10.44 15.58 -7.09
CA SER A 6 -10.70 16.99 -6.83
C SER A 6 -12.01 17.49 -7.44
N ILE A 7 -12.35 17.06 -8.65
CA ILE A 7 -13.64 17.41 -9.31
C ILE A 7 -14.82 16.83 -8.54
N LEU A 8 -14.73 15.58 -8.09
CA LEU A 8 -15.77 14.96 -7.27
C LEU A 8 -15.94 15.67 -5.92
N LEU A 9 -14.84 15.92 -5.20
CA LEU A 9 -14.88 16.63 -3.92
C LEU A 9 -15.49 18.04 -4.06
N PHE A 10 -15.12 18.75 -5.13
CA PHE A 10 -15.71 20.05 -5.47
C PHE A 10 -17.22 19.93 -5.75
N GLY A 11 -17.64 18.93 -6.54
CA GLY A 11 -19.05 18.71 -6.89
C GLY A 11 -19.94 18.37 -5.69
N PHE A 12 -19.39 17.73 -4.66
CA PHE A 12 -20.11 17.41 -3.42
C PHE A 12 -19.98 18.49 -2.32
N GLY A 13 -19.30 19.61 -2.59
CA GLY A 13 -19.13 20.70 -1.63
C GLY A 13 -18.32 20.32 -0.38
N VAL A 14 -17.55 19.24 -0.45
CA VAL A 14 -16.73 18.76 0.68
C VAL A 14 -15.35 19.41 0.57
N PRO A 15 -14.79 19.95 1.68
CA PRO A 15 -13.45 20.52 1.66
C PRO A 15 -12.46 19.50 1.11
N ILE A 16 -11.58 19.96 0.23
CA ILE A 16 -10.56 19.11 -0.39
C ILE A 16 -9.73 18.50 0.74
N LEU A 17 -9.92 17.21 1.01
CA LEU A 17 -9.16 16.51 2.03
C LEU A 17 -7.67 16.53 1.63
N PRO A 18 -6.74 16.76 2.57
CA PRO A 18 -5.31 16.88 2.27
C PRO A 18 -4.67 15.57 1.80
N ILE A 19 -5.40 14.46 1.85
CA ILE A 19 -4.92 13.13 1.46
C ILE A 19 -5.25 12.91 -0.01
N TYR A 20 -4.28 13.17 -0.87
CA TYR A 20 -4.38 12.84 -2.29
C TYR A 20 -3.96 11.38 -2.50
N PRO A 21 -4.87 10.47 -2.89
CA PRO A 21 -4.52 9.09 -3.17
C PRO A 21 -3.49 9.02 -4.29
N ASN A 22 -2.31 8.49 -3.99
CA ASN A 22 -1.14 8.43 -4.84
C ASN A 22 -0.47 7.05 -4.85
N ILE A 23 -1.21 5.96 -4.60
CA ILE A 23 -0.65 4.60 -4.55
C ILE A 23 0.20 4.22 -5.77
N ILE A 24 -0.09 4.75 -6.97
CA ILE A 24 0.71 4.51 -8.18
C ILE A 24 2.12 5.07 -8.02
N PHE A 25 2.26 6.24 -7.40
CA PHE A 25 3.56 6.80 -7.03
C PHE A 25 4.28 5.92 -6.00
N SER A 26 3.56 5.46 -4.97
CA SER A 26 4.09 4.50 -3.97
C SER A 26 4.64 3.22 -4.62
N LEU A 27 3.90 2.66 -5.58
CA LEU A 27 4.29 1.46 -6.32
C LEU A 27 5.49 1.72 -7.25
N ALA A 28 5.53 2.86 -7.93
CA ALA A 28 6.65 3.21 -8.80
C ALA A 28 7.96 3.33 -8.02
N LEU A 29 7.95 4.03 -6.87
CA LEU A 29 9.11 4.12 -5.98
C LEU A 29 9.51 2.75 -5.43
N THR A 30 8.53 1.91 -5.10
CA THR A 30 8.78 0.53 -4.64
C THR A 30 9.44 -0.31 -5.72
N CYS A 31 9.00 -0.23 -6.98
CA CYS A 31 9.67 -0.87 -8.10
C CYS A 31 11.10 -0.36 -8.27
N ALA A 32 11.34 0.94 -8.11
CA ALA A 32 12.69 1.51 -8.16
C ALA A 32 13.60 0.93 -7.06
N ILE A 33 13.08 0.80 -5.83
CA ILE A 33 13.80 0.15 -4.72
C ILE A 33 14.17 -1.30 -5.09
N LEU A 34 13.21 -2.09 -5.60
CA LEU A 34 13.47 -3.48 -6.00
C LEU A 34 14.51 -3.57 -7.13
N ILE A 35 14.46 -2.67 -8.12
CA ILE A 35 15.45 -2.62 -9.21
C ILE A 35 16.85 -2.34 -8.63
N LEU A 36 16.97 -1.36 -7.74
CA LEU A 36 18.25 -1.00 -7.15
C LEU A 36 18.85 -2.12 -6.30
N ILE A 37 18.02 -2.88 -5.58
CA ILE A 37 18.49 -3.92 -4.65
C ILE A 37 18.70 -5.27 -5.36
N TYR A 38 17.78 -5.68 -6.23
CA TYR A 38 17.66 -7.06 -6.69
C TYR A 38 17.80 -7.25 -8.20
N HIS A 39 17.71 -6.18 -8.99
CA HIS A 39 17.90 -6.29 -10.44
C HIS A 39 19.37 -6.12 -10.80
N HIS A 40 19.87 -7.04 -11.61
CA HIS A 40 21.24 -7.04 -12.12
C HIS A 40 21.17 -7.07 -13.64
N ASP A 41 21.77 -6.06 -14.25
CA ASP A 41 21.81 -5.82 -15.70
C ASP A 41 23.04 -4.95 -16.00
N GLU A 42 23.57 -5.02 -17.22
CA GLU A 42 24.79 -4.32 -17.64
C GLU A 42 24.76 -2.81 -17.38
N LYS A 43 23.56 -2.20 -17.38
CA LYS A 43 23.38 -0.77 -17.08
C LYS A 43 23.38 -0.48 -15.58
N ILE A 44 22.75 -1.34 -14.79
CA ILE A 44 22.58 -1.15 -13.34
C ILE A 44 23.87 -1.52 -12.60
N ASP A 45 24.59 -2.55 -13.07
CA ASP A 45 25.82 -3.03 -12.43
C ASP A 45 27.02 -2.09 -12.64
N LYS A 46 26.90 -1.10 -13.54
CA LYS A 46 27.84 0.03 -13.63
C LYS A 46 27.81 0.93 -12.38
N ILE A 47 26.70 0.95 -11.65
CA ILE A 47 26.55 1.76 -10.44
C ILE A 47 27.12 0.97 -9.26
N PRO A 48 28.04 1.53 -8.45
CA PRO A 48 28.59 0.84 -7.29
C PRO A 48 27.48 0.37 -6.34
N ASN A 49 27.60 -0.85 -5.80
CA ASN A 49 26.59 -1.46 -4.93
C ASN A 49 26.26 -0.57 -3.70
N ILE A 50 27.26 0.13 -3.15
CA ILE A 50 27.02 1.05 -2.03
C ILE A 50 26.14 2.23 -2.42
N VAL A 51 26.34 2.80 -3.62
CA VAL A 51 25.53 3.90 -4.15
C VAL A 51 24.10 3.43 -4.39
N ARG A 52 23.92 2.22 -4.94
CA ARG A 52 22.60 1.61 -5.13
C ARG A 52 21.82 1.47 -3.82
N LYS A 53 22.48 0.98 -2.77
CA LYS A 53 21.87 0.83 -1.44
C LYS A 53 21.53 2.18 -0.80
N ILE A 54 22.42 3.16 -0.87
CA ILE A 54 22.16 4.52 -0.37
C ILE A 54 20.96 5.13 -1.08
N LEU A 55 20.89 4.99 -2.42
CA LEU A 55 19.78 5.50 -3.20
C LEU A 55 18.46 4.77 -2.85
N ALA A 56 18.50 3.45 -2.66
CA ALA A 56 17.33 2.69 -2.23
C ALA A 56 16.82 3.13 -0.85
N ILE A 57 17.73 3.40 0.11
CA ILE A 57 17.39 3.94 1.43
C ILE A 57 16.77 5.35 1.28
N PHE A 58 17.36 6.20 0.45
CA PHE A 58 16.81 7.53 0.17
C PHE A 58 15.39 7.45 -0.40
N ILE A 59 15.16 6.59 -1.40
CA ILE A 59 13.83 6.39 -1.99
C ILE A 59 12.86 5.81 -0.94
N PHE A 60 13.32 4.90 -0.08
CA PHE A 60 12.51 4.38 1.02
C PHE A 60 12.06 5.48 1.99
N LEU A 61 12.95 6.43 2.32
CA LEU A 61 12.60 7.61 3.13
C LEU A 61 11.60 8.51 2.40
N VAL A 62 11.76 8.71 1.08
CA VAL A 62 10.76 9.43 0.28
C VAL A 62 9.39 8.73 0.33
N CYS A 63 9.35 7.40 0.22
CA CYS A 63 8.12 6.64 0.40
C CYS A 63 7.51 6.87 1.78
N PHE A 64 8.33 6.80 2.84
CA PHE A 64 7.88 6.96 4.23
C PHE A 64 7.14 8.29 4.45
N PHE A 65 7.66 9.41 3.92
CA PHE A 65 7.11 10.74 4.19
C PHE A 65 6.06 11.22 3.18
N PHE A 66 6.14 10.79 1.92
CA PHE A 66 5.36 11.40 0.84
C PHE A 66 4.43 10.44 0.09
N ALA A 67 4.56 9.13 0.30
CA ALA A 67 3.77 8.14 -0.41
C ALA A 67 2.62 7.62 0.48
N GLU A 68 1.43 7.45 -0.10
CA GLU A 68 0.23 6.96 0.59
C GLU A 68 0.45 5.61 1.26
N GLY A 69 1.21 4.72 0.63
CA GLY A 69 1.57 3.42 1.19
C GLY A 69 2.66 3.46 2.27
N MET A 70 3.21 4.66 2.55
CA MET A 70 4.31 4.93 3.46
C MET A 70 5.45 3.90 3.33
N PHE A 71 5.97 3.40 4.44
CA PHE A 71 6.96 2.32 4.47
C PHE A 71 6.37 0.93 4.26
N ILE A 72 5.05 0.77 4.42
CA ILE A 72 4.39 -0.54 4.44
C ILE A 72 4.48 -1.21 3.07
N VAL A 73 4.17 -0.46 2.00
CA VAL A 73 4.24 -0.95 0.61
C VAL A 73 5.65 -1.40 0.21
N PRO A 74 6.71 -0.57 0.33
CA PRO A 74 8.05 -1.00 -0.04
C PRO A 74 8.57 -2.13 0.86
N LEU A 75 8.23 -2.14 2.15
CA LEU A 75 8.63 -3.20 3.06
C LEU A 75 8.02 -4.54 2.68
N PHE A 76 6.72 -4.59 2.36
CA PHE A 76 6.09 -5.81 1.86
C PHE A 76 6.71 -6.25 0.54
N ALA A 77 6.91 -5.36 -0.42
CA ALA A 77 7.51 -5.73 -1.69
C ALA A 77 8.89 -6.39 -1.50
N ILE A 78 9.73 -5.86 -0.60
CA ILE A 78 11.02 -6.46 -0.26
C ILE A 78 10.84 -7.84 0.39
N ILE A 79 9.92 -8.00 1.34
CA ILE A 79 9.65 -9.29 2.00
C ILE A 79 9.19 -10.33 0.98
N PHE A 80 8.20 -10.01 0.16
CA PHE A 80 7.66 -10.91 -0.85
C PHE A 80 8.71 -11.28 -1.91
N TYR A 81 9.55 -10.32 -2.31
CA TYR A 81 10.62 -10.59 -3.27
C TYR A 81 11.71 -11.49 -2.65
N LYS A 82 12.18 -11.16 -1.45
CA LYS A 82 13.24 -11.90 -0.75
C LYS A 82 12.83 -13.33 -0.36
N TYR A 83 11.58 -13.51 0.07
CA TYR A 83 11.04 -14.79 0.54
C TYR A 83 10.15 -15.48 -0.50
N ARG A 84 10.34 -15.17 -1.79
CA ARG A 84 9.55 -15.75 -2.89
C ARG A 84 9.54 -17.28 -2.85
N ASP A 85 10.70 -17.89 -2.64
CA ASP A 85 10.86 -19.35 -2.60
C ASP A 85 10.77 -19.93 -1.17
N ASN A 86 10.53 -19.08 -0.16
CA ASN A 86 10.45 -19.48 1.24
C ASN A 86 9.15 -18.95 1.89
N PRO A 87 8.00 -19.62 1.64
CA PRO A 87 6.70 -19.17 2.15
C PRO A 87 6.64 -19.15 3.69
N LYS A 88 7.39 -20.03 4.37
CA LYS A 88 7.48 -20.02 5.85
C LYS A 88 8.11 -18.72 6.35
N GLY A 89 9.24 -18.32 5.77
CA GLY A 89 9.92 -17.07 6.10
C GLY A 89 9.06 -15.83 5.83
N ARG A 90 8.38 -15.80 4.67
CA ARG A 90 7.40 -14.74 4.35
C ARG A 90 6.31 -14.66 5.42
N ASN A 91 5.69 -15.78 5.78
CA ASN A 91 4.60 -15.79 6.76
C ASN A 91 5.05 -15.32 8.15
N ILE A 92 6.26 -15.71 8.58
CA ILE A 92 6.84 -15.23 9.85
C ILE A 92 6.96 -13.70 9.83
N TRP A 93 7.45 -13.11 8.74
CA TRP A 93 7.52 -11.65 8.60
C TRP A 93 6.14 -10.99 8.60
N LEU A 94 5.16 -11.54 7.86
CA LEU A 94 3.80 -10.99 7.83
C LEU A 94 3.14 -11.04 9.21
N ILE A 95 3.27 -12.15 9.94
CA ILE A 95 2.75 -12.31 11.30
C ILE A 95 3.48 -11.37 12.27
N GLY A 96 4.81 -11.33 12.23
CA GLY A 96 5.61 -10.45 13.07
C GLY A 96 5.24 -8.98 12.88
N MET A 97 5.11 -8.52 11.64
CA MET A 97 4.68 -7.16 11.35
C MET A 97 3.24 -6.89 11.80
N SER A 98 2.34 -7.86 11.62
CA SER A 98 0.95 -7.75 12.11
C SER A 98 0.91 -7.55 13.63
N LEU A 99 1.73 -8.30 14.38
CA LEU A 99 1.83 -8.18 15.83
C LEU A 99 2.46 -6.84 16.27
N VAL A 100 3.50 -6.37 15.57
CA VAL A 100 4.11 -5.06 15.86
C VAL A 100 3.10 -3.94 15.61
N MET A 101 2.40 -3.98 14.48
CA MET A 101 1.34 -3.01 14.19
C MET A 101 0.20 -3.10 15.19
N LEU A 102 -0.21 -4.30 15.61
CA LEU A 102 -1.23 -4.48 16.64
C LEU A 102 -0.82 -3.85 17.95
N ALA A 103 0.43 -4.05 18.38
CA ALA A 103 0.95 -3.45 19.61
C ALA A 103 0.94 -1.91 19.54
N LEU A 104 1.37 -1.33 18.41
CA LEU A 104 1.32 0.11 18.19
C LEU A 104 -0.12 0.63 18.19
N THR A 105 -1.03 -0.03 17.47
CA THR A 105 -2.45 0.32 17.47
C THR A 105 -3.02 0.26 18.88
N LEU A 106 -2.83 -0.85 19.62
CA LEU A 106 -3.32 -1.00 21.00
C LEU A 106 -2.75 0.07 21.93
N SER A 107 -1.48 0.43 21.79
CA SER A 107 -0.84 1.48 22.61
C SER A 107 -1.50 2.86 22.40
N TYR A 108 -2.02 3.12 21.21
CA TYR A 108 -2.70 4.37 20.87
C TYR A 108 -4.19 4.34 21.23
N VAL A 109 -4.91 3.30 20.82
CA VAL A 109 -6.39 3.24 20.89
C VAL A 109 -6.93 2.99 22.31
N THR A 110 -6.13 2.42 23.21
CA THR A 110 -6.53 2.20 24.62
C THR A 110 -6.77 3.49 25.39
N SER A 111 -6.17 4.60 24.94
CA SER A 111 -6.38 5.94 25.52
C SER A 111 -7.53 6.71 24.84
N MET A 112 -8.24 6.10 23.89
CA MET A 112 -9.31 6.75 23.13
C MET A 112 -10.70 6.45 23.72
N PRO A 113 -11.71 7.33 23.51
CA PRO A 113 -13.06 7.15 24.07
C PRO A 113 -13.79 5.87 23.64
N ASN A 114 -13.44 5.29 22.49
CA ASN A 114 -14.04 4.04 22.01
C ASN A 114 -12.99 3.12 21.38
N PRO A 115 -12.18 2.42 22.19
CA PRO A 115 -11.02 1.67 21.73
C PRO A 115 -11.34 0.63 20.66
N ASN A 116 -12.54 0.02 20.71
CA ASN A 116 -12.98 -0.97 19.73
C ASN A 116 -13.16 -0.36 18.34
N ILE A 117 -13.83 0.79 18.23
CA ILE A 117 -14.00 1.49 16.95
C ILE A 117 -12.63 1.93 16.41
N TYR A 118 -11.79 2.51 17.26
CA TYR A 118 -10.47 2.96 16.84
C TYR A 118 -9.56 1.79 16.41
N THR A 119 -9.67 0.62 17.04
CA THR A 119 -8.91 -0.58 16.62
C THR A 119 -9.30 -1.05 15.21
N ILE A 120 -10.56 -0.86 14.83
CA ILE A 120 -11.06 -1.16 13.47
C ILE A 120 -10.63 -0.07 12.49
N MET A 121 -10.64 1.20 12.89
CA MET A 121 -10.20 2.30 12.04
C MET A 121 -8.70 2.24 11.72
N TYR A 122 -7.89 1.82 12.68
CA TYR A 122 -6.45 1.60 12.53
C TYR A 122 -6.15 0.11 12.31
N SER A 123 -6.67 -0.43 11.21
CA SER A 123 -6.64 -1.86 10.88
C SER A 123 -5.34 -2.36 10.22
N GLU A 124 -4.27 -1.57 10.22
CA GLU A 124 -2.98 -1.94 9.61
C GLU A 124 -2.40 -3.23 10.23
N TRP A 125 -2.80 -3.59 11.45
CA TRP A 125 -2.41 -4.85 12.08
C TRP A 125 -2.96 -6.10 11.40
N PHE A 126 -3.94 -5.99 10.52
CA PHE A 126 -4.65 -7.15 9.95
C PHE A 126 -3.92 -7.82 8.78
N PHE A 127 -2.65 -7.49 8.52
CA PHE A 127 -1.90 -8.01 7.37
C PHE A 127 -1.85 -9.53 7.28
N ALA A 128 -1.71 -10.25 8.39
CA ALA A 128 -1.64 -11.71 8.41
C ALA A 128 -2.89 -12.40 7.85
N SER A 129 -4.03 -11.69 7.78
CA SER A 129 -5.27 -12.20 7.17
C SER A 129 -5.13 -12.52 5.68
N VAL A 130 -4.11 -11.99 5.01
CA VAL A 130 -3.85 -12.27 3.59
C VAL A 130 -3.28 -13.68 3.36
N ILE A 131 -2.71 -14.31 4.41
CA ILE A 131 -1.98 -15.58 4.28
C ILE A 131 -2.83 -16.70 3.64
N PRO A 132 -4.08 -16.96 4.08
CA PRO A 132 -4.95 -17.94 3.43
C PRO A 132 -5.13 -17.68 1.94
N PHE A 133 -5.34 -16.42 1.53
CA PHE A 133 -5.52 -16.06 0.13
C PHE A 133 -4.26 -16.28 -0.70
N ILE A 134 -3.06 -16.08 -0.11
CA ILE A 134 -1.80 -16.40 -0.78
C ILE A 134 -1.67 -17.91 -1.01
N TYR A 135 -2.15 -18.75 -0.10
CA TYR A 135 -2.12 -20.21 -0.29
C TYR A 135 -3.12 -20.72 -1.33
N LEU A 136 -4.17 -19.95 -1.63
CA LEU A 136 -5.08 -20.22 -2.73
C LEU A 136 -4.51 -19.83 -4.11
N TYR A 137 -3.41 -19.07 -4.14
CA TYR A 137 -2.79 -18.63 -5.37
C TYR A 137 -2.00 -19.77 -6.04
N ASN A 138 -2.23 -19.98 -7.34
CA ASN A 138 -1.63 -21.07 -8.11
C ASN A 138 -0.15 -20.82 -8.50
N GLY A 139 0.41 -19.65 -8.17
CA GLY A 139 1.80 -19.31 -8.48
C GLY A 139 2.04 -18.80 -9.92
N GLU A 140 1.02 -18.84 -10.78
CA GLU A 140 1.14 -18.43 -12.17
C GLU A 140 0.83 -16.94 -12.35
N ARG A 141 1.62 -16.27 -13.19
CA ARG A 141 1.38 -14.87 -13.51
C ARG A 141 0.00 -14.73 -14.18
N GLY A 142 -0.80 -13.79 -13.70
CA GLY A 142 -2.08 -13.47 -14.32
C GLY A 142 -1.95 -13.03 -15.79
N PRO A 143 -3.06 -12.99 -16.54
CA PRO A 143 -3.05 -12.66 -17.97
C PRO A 143 -2.36 -11.32 -18.24
N ASN A 144 -1.44 -11.28 -19.21
CA ASN A 144 -0.77 -10.05 -19.65
C ASN A 144 -1.48 -9.48 -20.90
N THR A 145 -2.73 -9.07 -20.74
CA THR A 145 -3.54 -8.48 -21.82
C THR A 145 -3.63 -6.97 -21.65
N LYS A 146 -4.00 -6.24 -22.71
CA LYS A 146 -4.28 -4.79 -22.60
C LYS A 146 -5.35 -4.54 -21.54
N PHE A 147 -6.38 -5.40 -21.47
CA PHE A 147 -7.45 -5.29 -20.50
C PHE A 147 -6.95 -5.37 -19.06
N SER A 148 -6.17 -6.40 -18.70
CA SER A 148 -5.63 -6.55 -17.34
C SER A 148 -4.68 -5.43 -16.94
N LYS A 149 -4.00 -4.81 -17.91
CA LYS A 149 -3.17 -3.62 -17.66
C LYS A 149 -4.00 -2.38 -17.35
N TYR A 150 -5.03 -2.09 -18.16
CA TYR A 150 -5.79 -0.84 -18.05
C TYR A 150 -6.90 -0.89 -17.00
N ILE A 151 -7.45 -2.06 -16.69
CA ILE A 151 -8.51 -2.19 -15.67
C ILE A 151 -8.05 -1.65 -14.32
N PHE A 152 -6.79 -1.86 -13.93
CA PHE A 152 -6.26 -1.33 -12.66
C PHE A 152 -6.34 0.21 -12.59
N TYR A 153 -6.00 0.90 -13.69
CA TYR A 153 -6.00 2.36 -13.75
C TYR A 153 -7.40 2.97 -13.73
N ILE A 154 -8.42 2.20 -14.13
CA ILE A 154 -9.83 2.62 -14.07
C ILE A 154 -10.43 2.22 -12.73
N PHE A 155 -10.23 0.97 -12.31
CA PHE A 155 -10.76 0.42 -11.08
C PHE A 155 -10.30 1.23 -9.87
N TYR A 156 -9.01 1.58 -9.79
CA TYR A 156 -8.46 2.29 -8.64
C TYR A 156 -9.17 3.63 -8.34
N PRO A 157 -9.31 4.58 -9.27
CA PRO A 157 -10.08 5.80 -8.99
C PRO A 157 -11.58 5.50 -8.79
N VAL A 158 -12.16 4.60 -9.60
CA VAL A 158 -13.62 4.36 -9.58
C VAL A 158 -14.11 3.77 -8.26
N HIS A 159 -13.42 2.79 -7.67
CA HIS A 159 -13.89 2.21 -6.41
C HIS A 159 -13.79 3.21 -5.25
N ILE A 160 -12.77 4.08 -5.24
CA ILE A 160 -12.67 5.18 -4.26
C ILE A 160 -13.85 6.15 -4.43
N TRP A 161 -14.21 6.50 -5.66
CA TRP A 161 -15.37 7.35 -5.93
C TRP A 161 -16.68 6.71 -5.49
N ILE A 162 -16.86 5.42 -5.72
CA ILE A 162 -18.04 4.67 -5.27
C ILE A 162 -18.12 4.68 -3.74
N LEU A 163 -17.02 4.38 -3.04
CA LEU A 163 -16.98 4.42 -1.57
C LEU A 163 -17.34 5.81 -1.04
N TYR A 164 -16.82 6.85 -1.69
CA TYR A 164 -17.12 8.23 -1.33
C TYR A 164 -18.61 8.55 -1.51
N ILE A 165 -19.21 8.20 -2.67
CA ILE A 165 -20.63 8.42 -2.94
C ILE A 165 -21.50 7.68 -1.91
N ILE A 166 -21.18 6.42 -1.61
CA ILE A 166 -21.89 5.63 -0.60
C ILE A 166 -21.81 6.31 0.77
N ALA A 167 -20.60 6.73 1.18
CA ALA A 167 -20.39 7.43 2.44
C ALA A 167 -21.20 8.72 2.52
N THR A 168 -21.20 9.55 1.46
CA THR A 168 -22.01 10.77 1.40
C THR A 168 -23.50 10.47 1.53
N ILE A 169 -24.03 9.49 0.79
CA ILE A 169 -25.45 9.13 0.86
C ILE A 169 -25.86 8.67 2.27
N ILE A 170 -25.02 7.86 2.93
CA ILE A 170 -25.29 7.37 4.30
C ILE A 170 -25.28 8.54 5.29
N VAL A 171 -24.25 9.39 5.24
CA VAL A 171 -24.10 10.52 6.16
C VAL A 171 -25.22 11.54 5.98
N THR A 172 -25.57 11.91 4.74
CA THR A 172 -26.66 12.85 4.46
C THR A 172 -28.04 12.31 4.89
N ARG A 173 -28.25 10.98 4.93
CA ARG A 173 -29.49 10.38 5.46
C ARG A 173 -29.56 10.30 6.98
N SER A 174 -28.44 10.52 7.68
CA SER A 174 -28.34 10.47 9.15
C SER A 174 -28.44 11.85 9.83
N LEU A 175 -28.60 12.92 9.03
CA LEU A 175 -28.88 14.29 9.43
C LEU A 175 -30.37 14.61 9.18
#